data_AF-A0A961NF10-F1
#
_entry.id   AF-A0A961NF10-F1
#
_cell.length_a   1.000
_cell.length_b   1.000
_cell.length_c   1.000
_cell.angle_alpha   90.00
_cell.angle_beta   90.00
_cell.angle_gamma   90.00
#
_symmetry.space_group_name_H-M   'P 1'
#
loop_
_entity.id
_entity.type
_entity.pdbx_description
1 polymer ?
#
loop_
_entity_poly.entity_id
_entity_poly.type
_entity_poly.pdbx_seq_one_letter_code
_entity_poly.pdbx_strand_id
1 'polypeptide(L)'
;MKLIGLLRFSVLTPTYYSETFDTLEKTAAHLFAPERMTLRFRLFETLCLPSLRRQGDKDFEAVVLTAASLPDTYLDRLRALLRPIPNIRLRAVGTDNHYRLLRRGYGSVDAGEATHRALFRLDDDDAVDRDFIARTRRLAEGLLAVQDPETPFVIAHNRGFYVRIRPGGNEV
;
A
#
# COMPACT_ATOMS: atom_id res chain seq x y z
N MET A 1 -8.62 18.49 -2.70
CA MET A 1 -8.58 17.16 -2.01
C MET A 1 -7.26 16.48 -2.31
N LYS A 2 -6.69 15.72 -1.37
CA LYS A 2 -5.46 14.93 -1.55
C LYS A 2 -5.77 13.44 -1.56
N LEU A 3 -5.34 12.71 -2.60
CA LEU A 3 -5.39 11.24 -2.60
C LEU A 3 -4.12 10.67 -1.97
N ILE A 4 -4.30 9.74 -1.02
CA ILE A 4 -3.20 9.13 -0.26
C ILE A 4 -3.34 7.62 -0.24
N GLY A 5 -2.37 6.93 -0.84
CA GLY A 5 -2.24 5.48 -0.82
C GLY A 5 -1.39 4.99 0.35
N LEU A 6 -1.71 3.81 0.87
CA LEU A 6 -0.82 3.09 1.78
C LEU A 6 -0.68 1.63 1.34
N LEU A 7 0.56 1.21 1.20
CA LEU A 7 0.96 -0.15 0.93
C LEU A 7 1.72 -0.70 2.13
N ARG A 8 1.44 -1.94 2.49
CA ARG A 8 2.21 -2.64 3.53
C ARG A 8 3.19 -3.55 2.83
N PHE A 9 4.45 -3.45 3.19
CA PHE A 9 5.50 -4.33 2.70
C PHE A 9 6.20 -4.95 3.90
N SER A 10 5.83 -6.19 4.24
CA SER A 10 6.39 -6.93 5.39
C SER A 10 6.41 -6.11 6.71
N VAL A 11 5.28 -5.52 7.09
CA VAL A 11 5.14 -4.81 8.38
C VAL A 11 5.04 -5.81 9.53
N LEU A 12 5.90 -5.65 10.54
CA LEU A 12 5.89 -6.46 11.75
C LEU A 12 4.97 -5.83 12.81
N THR A 13 3.95 -6.57 13.24
CA THR A 13 3.01 -6.14 14.29
C THR A 13 2.62 -7.31 15.17
N PRO A 14 2.42 -7.12 16.48
CA PRO A 14 1.98 -8.16 17.40
C PRO A 14 0.52 -8.59 17.18
N THR A 15 -0.24 -7.86 16.37
CA THR A 15 -1.68 -8.09 16.15
C THR A 15 -2.01 -8.87 14.88
N TYR A 16 -1.01 -9.13 14.03
CA TYR A 16 -1.17 -9.85 12.77
C TYR A 16 -0.35 -11.15 12.85
N TYR A 17 -0.92 -12.27 12.43
CA TYR A 17 -0.41 -13.63 12.68
C TYR A 17 -0.28 -14.02 14.17
N SER A 18 -0.93 -13.31 15.10
CA SER A 18 -0.88 -13.63 16.53
C SER A 18 -1.49 -14.99 16.88
N GLU A 19 -2.38 -15.51 16.03
CA GLU A 19 -2.95 -16.86 16.15
C GLU A 19 -2.00 -17.95 15.60
N THR A 20 -0.99 -17.56 14.82
CA THR A 20 -0.05 -18.48 14.15
C THR A 20 1.32 -18.51 14.82
N PHE A 21 1.77 -17.37 15.36
CA PHE A 21 3.09 -17.24 15.99
C PHE A 21 2.97 -16.62 17.37
N ASP A 22 3.52 -17.32 18.36
CA ASP A 22 3.44 -16.92 19.77
C ASP A 22 4.36 -15.75 20.13
N THR A 23 5.33 -15.42 19.28
CA THR A 23 6.31 -14.34 19.53
C THR A 23 6.58 -13.50 18.29
N LEU A 24 6.99 -12.24 18.51
CA LEU A 24 7.35 -11.32 17.44
C LEU A 24 8.56 -11.81 16.65
N GLU A 25 9.50 -12.52 17.29
CA GLU A 25 10.67 -13.11 16.64
C GLU A 25 10.27 -14.20 15.64
N LYS A 26 9.32 -15.08 16.01
CA LYS A 26 8.78 -16.09 15.10
C LYS A 26 8.05 -15.44 13.92
N THR A 27 7.25 -14.41 14.18
CA THR A 27 6.58 -13.64 13.13
C THR A 27 7.59 -12.97 12.20
N ALA A 28 8.66 -12.36 12.75
CA ALA A 28 9.71 -11.74 11.96
C ALA A 28 10.47 -12.76 11.10
N ALA A 29 10.82 -13.92 11.68
CA ALA A 29 11.49 -15.00 10.95
C ALA A 29 10.64 -15.49 9.77
N HIS A 30 9.32 -15.63 9.96
CA HIS A 30 8.40 -15.97 8.88
C HIS A 30 8.28 -14.84 7.84
N LEU A 31 8.06 -13.60 8.28
CA LEU A 31 7.87 -12.44 7.39
C LEU A 31 9.09 -12.17 6.52
N PHE A 32 10.29 -12.35 7.07
CA PHE A 32 11.55 -12.04 6.41
C PHE A 32 12.26 -13.27 5.81
N ALA A 33 11.60 -14.45 5.83
CA ALA A 33 12.12 -15.66 5.21
C ALA A 33 12.52 -15.39 3.74
N PRO A 34 13.72 -15.83 3.29
CA PRO A 34 14.24 -15.49 1.97
C PRO A 34 13.30 -15.81 0.81
N GLU A 35 12.61 -16.94 0.85
CA GLU A 35 11.67 -17.39 -0.18
C GLU A 35 10.44 -16.47 -0.23
N ARG A 36 9.91 -16.10 0.95
CA ARG A 36 8.78 -15.18 1.07
C ARG A 36 9.14 -13.79 0.58
N MET A 37 10.31 -13.27 0.97
CA MET A 37 10.77 -11.97 0.52
C MET A 37 11.04 -11.95 -0.98
N THR A 38 11.60 -13.03 -1.54
CA THR A 38 11.81 -13.18 -2.98
C THR A 38 10.48 -13.12 -3.74
N LEU A 39 9.46 -13.85 -3.29
CA LEU A 39 8.13 -13.79 -3.89
C LEU A 39 7.52 -12.38 -3.75
N ARG A 40 7.67 -11.75 -2.58
CA ARG A 40 7.10 -10.43 -2.31
C ARG A 40 7.70 -9.36 -3.21
N PHE A 41 9.03 -9.31 -3.32
CA PHE A 41 9.70 -8.40 -4.26
C PHE A 41 9.29 -8.68 -5.70
N ARG A 42 9.17 -9.95 -6.11
CA ARG A 42 8.72 -10.28 -7.46
C ARG A 42 7.34 -9.69 -7.75
N LEU A 43 6.35 -9.91 -6.88
CA LEU A 43 4.99 -9.40 -7.07
C LEU A 43 4.97 -7.87 -7.01
N PHE A 44 5.66 -7.27 -6.03
CA PHE A 44 5.72 -5.83 -5.90
C PHE A 44 6.35 -5.16 -7.13
N GLU A 45 7.48 -5.68 -7.63
CA GLU A 45 8.22 -5.09 -8.76
C GLU A 45 7.54 -5.30 -10.11
N THR A 46 6.85 -6.42 -10.29
CA THR A 46 6.27 -6.79 -11.60
C THR A 46 4.80 -6.44 -11.73
N LEU A 47 4.07 -6.33 -10.62
CA LEU A 47 2.63 -6.12 -10.61
C LEU A 47 2.24 -4.83 -9.87
N CYS A 48 2.49 -4.75 -8.57
CA CYS A 48 1.95 -3.67 -7.72
C CYS A 48 2.56 -2.30 -8.04
N LEU A 49 3.88 -2.15 -7.92
CA LEU A 49 4.58 -0.89 -8.16
C LEU A 49 4.37 -0.36 -9.59
N PRO A 50 4.42 -1.20 -10.64
CA PRO A 50 4.13 -0.72 -11.99
C PRO A 50 2.69 -0.27 -12.19
N SER A 51 1.71 -0.82 -11.46
CA SER A 51 0.31 -0.37 -11.53
C SER A 51 0.13 1.06 -11.00
N LEU A 52 0.83 1.40 -9.92
CA LEU A 52 0.87 2.76 -9.36
C LEU A 52 1.70 3.71 -10.23
N ARG A 53 2.87 3.26 -10.70
CA ARG A 53 3.75 4.06 -11.56
C ARG A 53 3.09 4.41 -12.90
N ARG A 54 2.12 3.64 -13.38
CA ARG A 54 1.45 3.84 -14.67
C ARG A 54 0.09 4.54 -14.59
N GLN A 55 -0.31 5.03 -13.42
CA GLN A 55 -1.53 5.84 -13.27
C GLN A 55 -1.53 7.04 -14.24
N GLY A 56 -2.66 7.30 -14.90
CA GLY A 56 -2.83 8.45 -15.78
C GLY A 56 -2.81 9.77 -15.01
N ASP A 57 -3.46 9.79 -13.84
CA ASP A 57 -3.38 10.89 -12.87
C ASP A 57 -2.19 10.64 -11.91
N LYS A 58 -1.24 11.59 -11.88
CA LYS A 58 -0.05 11.56 -11.02
C LYS A 58 -0.22 12.33 -9.72
N ASP A 59 -1.32 13.06 -9.54
CA ASP A 59 -1.58 13.81 -8.32
C ASP A 59 -2.12 12.87 -7.22
N PHE A 60 -1.24 12.03 -6.70
CA PHE A 60 -1.47 11.25 -5.49
C PHE A 60 -0.15 11.02 -4.77
N GLU A 61 -0.18 10.89 -3.46
CA GLU A 61 0.97 10.42 -2.68
C GLU A 61 0.70 8.98 -2.24
N ALA A 62 1.73 8.14 -2.14
CA ALA A 62 1.60 6.83 -1.52
C ALA A 62 2.75 6.55 -0.56
N VAL A 63 2.46 5.78 0.49
CA VAL A 63 3.43 5.35 1.48
C VAL A 63 3.59 3.84 1.43
N VAL A 64 4.80 3.37 1.16
CA VAL A 64 5.19 1.98 1.38
C VAL A 64 5.67 1.87 2.82
N LEU A 65 4.85 1.24 3.66
CA LEU A 65 5.10 1.02 5.07
C LEU A 65 5.81 -0.32 5.27
N THR A 66 6.97 -0.32 5.91
CA THR A 66 7.76 -1.53 6.21
C THR A 66 8.20 -1.59 7.67
N ALA A 67 8.54 -2.78 8.17
CA ALA A 67 9.16 -2.92 9.48
C ALA A 67 10.53 -2.22 9.54
N ALA A 68 10.83 -1.55 10.65
CA ALA A 68 12.16 -1.00 10.93
C ALA A 68 13.20 -2.09 11.15
N SER A 69 12.76 -3.29 11.52
CA SER A 69 13.59 -4.50 11.63
C SER A 69 13.73 -5.28 10.32
N LEU A 70 13.25 -4.75 9.20
CA LEU A 70 13.46 -5.36 7.88
C LEU A 70 14.98 -5.44 7.61
N PRO A 71 15.53 -6.61 7.20
CA PRO A 71 16.94 -6.73 6.86
C PRO A 71 17.42 -5.68 5.85
N ASP A 72 18.62 -5.12 6.07
CA ASP A 72 19.15 -3.99 5.29
C ASP A 72 19.17 -4.25 3.78
N THR A 73 19.51 -5.48 3.36
CA THR A 73 19.50 -5.87 1.94
C THR A 73 18.15 -5.64 1.26
N TYR A 74 17.05 -5.89 1.98
CA TYR A 74 15.70 -5.67 1.47
C TYR A 74 15.29 -4.20 1.59
N LEU A 75 15.70 -3.53 2.67
CA LEU A 75 15.40 -2.12 2.87
C LEU A 75 16.08 -1.24 1.80
N ASP A 76 17.33 -1.53 1.46
CA ASP A 76 18.07 -0.84 0.41
C ASP A 76 17.50 -1.13 -0.97
N ARG A 77 17.04 -2.35 -1.22
CA ARG A 77 16.30 -2.69 -2.44
C ARG A 77 15.02 -1.87 -2.58
N LEU A 78 14.20 -1.75 -1.52
CA LEU A 78 13.01 -0.90 -1.53
C LEU A 78 13.36 0.57 -1.79
N ARG A 79 14.39 1.10 -1.12
CA ARG A 79 14.86 2.48 -1.37
C ARG A 79 15.25 2.69 -2.82
N ALA A 80 15.99 1.75 -3.41
CA ALA A 80 16.42 1.83 -4.80
C ALA A 80 15.23 1.81 -5.78
N LEU A 81 14.24 0.94 -5.55
CA LEU A 81 13.05 0.83 -6.38
C LEU A 81 12.17 2.08 -6.36
N LEU A 82 12.06 2.74 -5.20
CA LEU A 82 11.20 3.90 -5.01
C LEU A 82 11.87 5.22 -5.35
N ARG A 83 13.21 5.29 -5.35
CA ARG A 83 13.99 6.49 -5.68
C ARG A 83 13.54 7.23 -6.96
N PRO A 84 13.22 6.57 -8.10
CA PRO A 84 12.77 7.27 -9.30
C PRO A 84 11.29 7.67 -9.29
N ILE A 85 10.54 7.43 -8.20
CA ILE A 85 9.09 7.64 -8.12
C ILE A 85 8.80 8.62 -6.98
N PRO A 86 8.79 9.94 -7.25
CA PRO A 86 8.82 10.97 -6.21
C PRO A 86 7.55 10.99 -5.34
N ASN A 87 6.44 10.50 -5.87
CA ASN A 87 5.14 10.50 -5.21
C ASN A 87 4.85 9.19 -4.44
N ILE A 88 5.82 8.28 -4.33
CA ILE A 88 5.73 7.06 -3.51
C ILE A 88 6.93 7.00 -2.57
N ARG A 89 6.69 7.01 -1.26
CA ARG A 89 7.74 7.15 -0.24
C ARG A 89 7.82 5.92 0.64
N LEU A 90 9.04 5.54 1.00
CA LEU A 90 9.29 4.47 1.97
C LEU A 90 9.19 5.01 3.39
N ARG A 91 8.49 4.29 4.27
CA ARG A 91 8.45 4.57 5.70
C ARG A 91 8.69 3.30 6.50
N ALA A 92 9.82 3.24 7.18
CA ALA A 92 10.09 2.22 8.19
C ALA A 92 9.37 2.57 9.50
N VAL A 93 8.73 1.59 10.13
CA VAL A 93 8.06 1.73 11.42
C VAL A 93 8.44 0.62 12.39
N GLY A 94 8.56 0.97 13.67
CA GLY A 94 8.72 -0.02 14.73
C GLY A 94 7.46 -0.89 14.91
N THR A 95 7.46 -1.71 15.94
CA THR A 95 6.34 -2.59 16.29
C THR A 95 5.31 -1.85 17.13
N ASP A 96 4.06 -1.81 16.66
CA ASP A 96 2.90 -1.29 17.39
C ASP A 96 1.64 -2.00 16.89
N ASN A 97 0.50 -1.71 17.50
CA ASN A 97 -0.80 -2.12 17.00
C ASN A 97 -0.97 -1.72 15.52
N HIS A 98 -1.49 -2.65 14.72
CA HIS A 98 -1.63 -2.48 13.28
C HIS A 98 -2.29 -1.16 12.88
N TYR A 99 -3.42 -0.79 13.49
CA TYR A 99 -4.15 0.43 13.17
C TYR A 99 -3.36 1.70 13.48
N ARG A 100 -2.55 1.69 14.54
CA ARG A 100 -1.68 2.82 14.89
C ARG A 100 -0.58 3.03 13.85
N LEU A 101 -0.01 1.94 13.35
CA LEU A 101 0.99 1.97 12.28
C LEU A 101 0.40 2.54 10.99
N LEU A 102 -0.80 2.07 10.59
CA LEU A 102 -1.50 2.60 9.41
C LEU A 102 -1.82 4.08 9.55
N ARG A 103 -2.35 4.51 10.71
CA ARG A 103 -2.66 5.93 10.98
C ARG A 103 -1.40 6.80 10.89
N ARG A 104 -0.26 6.31 11.41
CA ARG A 104 1.04 7.00 11.26
C ARG A 104 1.52 7.05 9.81
N GLY A 105 1.27 5.99 9.03
CA GLY A 105 1.56 5.95 7.60
C GLY A 105 0.80 7.04 6.85
N TYR A 106 -0.53 7.06 6.94
CA TYR A 106 -1.36 8.10 6.31
C TYR A 106 -1.05 9.51 6.84
N GLY A 107 -0.83 9.64 8.16
CA GLY A 107 -0.50 10.91 8.80
C GLY A 107 0.88 11.47 8.45
N SER A 108 1.76 10.66 7.84
CA SER A 108 3.08 11.12 7.40
C SER A 108 3.06 11.89 6.08
N VAL A 109 1.94 11.87 5.37
CA VAL A 109 1.75 12.63 4.14
C VAL A 109 1.19 14.00 4.48
N ASP A 110 1.93 15.03 4.06
CA ASP A 110 1.46 16.40 4.10
C ASP A 110 0.34 16.59 3.07
N ALA A 111 -0.79 17.08 3.54
CA ALA A 111 -1.94 17.37 2.68
C ALA A 111 -1.91 18.81 2.14
N GLY A 112 -0.97 19.65 2.59
CA GLY A 112 -0.91 21.06 2.25
C GLY A 112 -2.23 21.76 2.57
N GLU A 113 -2.75 22.51 1.60
CA GLU A 113 -4.01 23.25 1.70
C GLU A 113 -5.26 22.39 1.40
N ALA A 114 -5.10 21.08 1.18
CA ALA A 114 -6.23 20.23 0.87
C ALA A 114 -7.18 20.12 2.09
N THR A 115 -8.42 20.57 1.92
CA THR A 115 -9.48 20.48 2.92
C THR A 115 -9.95 19.04 3.19
N HIS A 116 -9.79 18.14 2.20
CA HIS A 116 -10.25 16.75 2.28
C HIS A 116 -9.15 15.77 1.86
N ARG A 117 -9.18 14.56 2.44
CA ARG A 117 -8.28 13.45 2.11
C ARG A 117 -9.08 12.23 1.64
N ALA A 118 -8.71 11.66 0.51
CA ALA A 118 -9.22 10.37 0.05
C ALA A 118 -8.13 9.31 0.27
N LEU A 119 -8.39 8.35 1.14
CA LEU A 119 -7.41 7.32 1.52
C LEU A 119 -7.71 6.01 0.77
N PHE A 120 -6.68 5.36 0.25
CA PHE A 120 -6.80 4.01 -0.29
C PHE A 120 -5.69 3.10 0.24
N ARG A 121 -5.99 1.81 0.35
CA ARG A 121 -5.02 0.77 0.70
C ARG A 121 -4.86 -0.16 -0.48
N LEU A 122 -3.62 -0.56 -0.76
CA LEU A 122 -3.30 -1.57 -1.76
C LEU A 122 -2.31 -2.55 -1.14
N ASP A 123 -2.59 -3.85 -1.24
CA ASP A 123 -1.61 -4.86 -0.83
C ASP A 123 -0.51 -4.98 -1.90
N ASP A 124 0.70 -5.33 -1.49
CA ASP A 124 1.91 -5.30 -2.33
C ASP A 124 2.00 -6.44 -3.36
N ASP A 125 1.02 -7.35 -3.34
CA ASP A 125 0.74 -8.38 -4.33
C ASP A 125 -0.49 -8.11 -5.21
N ASP A 126 -1.17 -6.97 -5.03
CA ASP A 126 -2.30 -6.53 -5.84
C ASP A 126 -1.91 -5.44 -6.87
N ALA A 127 -2.79 -5.16 -7.81
CA ALA A 127 -2.67 -4.06 -8.76
C ALA A 127 -4.02 -3.39 -9.04
N VAL A 128 -3.93 -2.14 -9.49
CA VAL A 128 -5.08 -1.35 -9.96
C VAL A 128 -4.90 -0.96 -11.43
N ASP A 129 -6.01 -0.71 -12.14
CA ASP A 129 -5.94 -0.23 -13.53
C ASP A 129 -5.38 1.20 -13.59
N ARG A 130 -5.03 1.65 -14.81
CA ARG A 130 -4.34 2.91 -15.06
C ARG A 130 -5.17 4.16 -14.73
N ASP A 131 -6.48 4.03 -14.57
CA ASP A 131 -7.39 5.16 -14.31
C ASP A 131 -7.92 5.15 -12.88
N PHE A 132 -7.41 4.28 -12.00
CA PHE A 132 -7.87 4.15 -10.62
C PHE A 132 -7.83 5.48 -9.85
N ILE A 133 -6.73 6.23 -9.93
CA ILE A 133 -6.59 7.52 -9.24
C ILE A 133 -7.59 8.54 -9.80
N ALA A 134 -7.61 8.73 -11.12
CA ALA A 134 -8.49 9.68 -11.78
C ALA A 134 -9.98 9.39 -11.51
N ARG A 135 -10.37 8.11 -11.57
CA ARG A 135 -11.74 7.66 -11.30
C ARG A 135 -12.11 7.84 -9.83
N THR A 136 -11.24 7.49 -8.90
CA THR A 136 -11.49 7.67 -7.47
C THR A 136 -11.64 9.15 -7.11
N ARG A 137 -10.77 10.01 -7.65
CA ARG A 137 -10.85 11.46 -7.48
C ARG A 137 -12.19 12.02 -7.95
N ARG A 138 -12.58 11.71 -9.19
CA ARG A 138 -13.84 12.17 -9.78
C ARG A 138 -15.06 11.74 -8.95
N LEU A 139 -15.08 10.50 -8.48
CA LEU A 139 -16.17 9.99 -7.63
C LEU A 139 -16.21 10.73 -6.29
N ALA A 140 -15.07 10.91 -5.63
CA ALA A 140 -15.01 11.59 -4.34
C ALA A 140 -15.40 13.07 -4.44
N GLU A 141 -14.93 13.79 -5.45
CA GLU A 141 -15.30 15.18 -5.69
C GLU A 141 -16.79 15.32 -6.03
N GLY A 142 -17.35 14.41 -6.83
CA GLY A 142 -18.77 14.39 -7.14
C GLY A 142 -19.65 14.14 -5.90
N LEU A 143 -19.23 13.22 -5.03
CA LEU A 143 -19.93 12.94 -3.77
C LEU A 143 -19.85 14.14 -2.81
N LEU A 144 -18.67 14.76 -2.67
CA LEU A 144 -18.49 15.98 -1.86
C LEU A 144 -19.36 17.14 -2.32
N ALA A 145 -19.66 17.25 -3.62
CA ALA A 145 -20.49 18.32 -4.16
C ALA A 145 -21.99 18.19 -3.82
N VAL A 146 -22.46 17.01 -3.39
CA VAL A 146 -23.88 16.72 -3.18
C VAL A 146 -24.24 16.31 -1.74
N GLN A 147 -23.25 16.22 -0.85
CA GLN A 147 -23.44 15.88 0.56
C GLN A 147 -22.83 16.96 1.46
N ASP A 148 -23.10 16.87 2.76
CA ASP A 148 -22.41 17.69 3.77
C ASP A 148 -20.89 17.41 3.72
N PRO A 149 -20.03 18.42 3.47
CA PRO A 149 -18.58 18.24 3.38
C PRO A 149 -17.94 17.58 4.61
N GLU A 150 -18.56 17.70 5.79
CA GLU A 150 -18.05 17.11 7.03
C GLU A 150 -18.42 15.62 7.18
N THR A 151 -19.30 15.09 6.32
CA THR A 151 -19.73 13.69 6.38
C THR A 151 -18.71 12.77 5.70
N PRO A 152 -18.04 11.86 6.44
CA PRO A 152 -17.13 10.89 5.83
C PRO A 152 -17.91 9.83 5.04
N PHE A 153 -17.35 9.41 3.91
CA PHE A 153 -17.93 8.40 3.03
C PHE A 153 -16.87 7.43 2.51
N VAL A 154 -17.35 6.30 1.98
CA VAL A 154 -16.50 5.22 1.43
C VAL A 154 -16.87 5.00 -0.03
N ILE A 155 -15.86 4.92 -0.90
CA ILE A 155 -16.00 4.50 -2.29
C ILE A 155 -15.57 3.05 -2.41
N ALA A 156 -16.50 2.18 -2.82
CA ALA A 156 -16.23 0.77 -3.07
C ALA A 156 -16.11 0.52 -4.58
N HIS A 157 -14.92 0.12 -5.04
CA HIS A 157 -14.72 -0.42 -6.39
C HIS A 157 -15.02 -1.92 -6.35
N ASN A 158 -16.17 -2.34 -6.91
CA ASN A 158 -16.70 -3.71 -6.76
C ASN A 158 -16.43 -4.63 -7.96
N ARG A 159 -15.56 -4.22 -8.89
CA ARG A 159 -15.16 -5.00 -10.05
C ARG A 159 -13.66 -5.19 -10.06
N GLY A 160 -13.22 -6.42 -10.31
CA GLY A 160 -11.81 -6.79 -10.36
C GLY A 160 -11.64 -8.15 -11.00
N PHE A 161 -10.39 -8.56 -11.12
CA PHE A 161 -9.99 -9.86 -11.65
C PHE A 161 -9.14 -10.60 -10.62
N TYR A 162 -9.20 -11.92 -10.62
CA TYR A 162 -8.35 -12.77 -9.78
C TYR A 162 -7.43 -13.59 -10.66
N VAL A 163 -6.13 -13.31 -10.58
CA VAL A 163 -5.17 -14.08 -11.35
C VAL A 163 -4.82 -15.37 -10.60
N ARG A 164 -5.12 -16.51 -11.20
CA ARG A 164 -4.66 -17.82 -10.74
C ARG A 164 -3.40 -18.21 -11.49
N ILE A 165 -2.28 -18.27 -10.77
CA ILE A 165 -1.00 -18.71 -11.32
C ILE A 165 -1.01 -20.24 -11.41
N ARG A 166 -0.86 -20.81 -12.61
CA ARG A 166 -0.81 -22.25 -12.84
C ARG A 166 0.44 -22.64 -13.65
N PRO A 167 0.95 -23.88 -13.51
CA PRO A 167 1.89 -24.44 -14.49
C PRO A 167 1.25 -24.43 -15.89
N GLY A 168 1.91 -23.80 -16.86
CA GLY A 168 1.43 -23.70 -18.24
C GLY A 168 0.68 -22.40 -18.61
N GLY A 169 0.45 -21.49 -17.65
CA GLY A 169 -0.11 -20.17 -17.92
C GLY A 169 -0.96 -19.62 -16.78
N ASN A 170 -1.14 -18.30 -16.77
CA ASN A 170 -2.02 -17.65 -15.81
C ASN A 170 -3.46 -17.63 -16.33
N GLU A 171 -4.42 -17.79 -15.43
CA GLU A 171 -5.86 -17.65 -15.68
C GLU A 171 -6.35 -16.39 -14.95
N VAL A 172 -7.28 -15.65 -15.56
CA VAL A 172 -7.81 -14.37 -15.06
C VAL A 172 -9.32 -14.45 -14.93
#